data_AF-A0A0G1KPV2-F1
#
_entry.id   AF-A0A0G1KPV2-F1
#
_cell.length_a   1.000
_cell.length_b   1.000
_cell.length_c   1.000
_cell.angle_alpha   90.00
_cell.angle_beta   90.00
_cell.angle_gamma   90.00
#
_symmetry.space_group_name_H-M   'P 1'
#
loop_
_entity.id
_entity.type
_entity.pdbx_description
1 polymer ?
#
loop_
_entity_poly.entity_id
_entity_poly.type
_entity_poly.pdbx_seq_one_letter_code
_entity_poly.pdbx_strand_id
1 'polypeptide(L)'
;MAMAAGLEKVFEIGPVFRANPSFTSRHDTEFTMYDIEMAYVESVHDLLAEEEKMMVAILTAIKEKHGEDIKKIFDQEVTIPTVPFPRISFIEAKKVLAELKVFNEKKDDLNPEEERAIAQYFKDKENHDFVFVYEYPASGRAFYSMRDEKDPTISKSSQLLQIWLSSTWRFCSRPI
;
A
#
# COMPACT_ATOMS: atom_id res chain seq x y z
N MET A 1 -7.99 3.49 -19.44
CA MET A 1 -8.86 4.01 -20.52
C MET A 1 -9.71 5.18 -20.05
N ALA A 2 -10.35 5.11 -18.89
CA ALA A 2 -11.12 6.21 -18.29
C ALA A 2 -10.35 7.54 -18.25
N MET A 3 -9.08 7.51 -17.82
CA MET A 3 -8.22 8.71 -17.81
C MET A 3 -8.09 9.35 -19.20
N ALA A 4 -7.91 8.55 -20.25
CA ALA A 4 -7.83 9.04 -21.63
C ALA A 4 -9.19 9.52 -22.19
N ALA A 5 -10.30 9.13 -21.55
CA ALA A 5 -11.64 9.60 -21.88
C ALA A 5 -12.00 10.93 -21.18
N GLY A 6 -11.04 11.56 -20.48
CA GLY A 6 -11.26 12.81 -19.76
C GLY A 6 -11.92 12.62 -18.38
N LEU A 7 -12.02 11.39 -17.87
CA LEU A 7 -12.42 11.15 -16.49
C LEU A 7 -11.19 11.34 -15.59
N GLU A 8 -11.17 12.41 -14.82
CA GLU A 8 -9.96 12.83 -14.09
C GLU A 8 -9.72 12.02 -12.81
N LYS A 9 -10.79 11.57 -12.14
CA LYS A 9 -10.73 10.75 -10.93
C LYS A 9 -11.80 9.68 -11.03
N VAL A 10 -11.39 8.42 -10.95
CA VAL A 10 -12.33 7.29 -11.03
C VAL A 10 -11.97 6.27 -9.95
N PHE A 11 -13.01 5.59 -9.46
CA PHE A 11 -12.85 4.41 -8.63
C PHE A 11 -13.76 3.31 -9.14
N GLU A 12 -13.41 2.07 -8.84
CA GLU A 12 -14.20 0.88 -9.15
C GLU A 12 -14.25 -0.03 -7.93
N ILE A 13 -15.44 -0.59 -7.66
CA ILE A 13 -15.61 -1.64 -6.65
C ILE A 13 -16.18 -2.85 -7.38
N GLY A 14 -15.39 -3.90 -7.49
CA GLY A 14 -15.76 -5.05 -8.32
C GLY A 14 -14.99 -6.32 -8.00
N PRO A 15 -15.44 -7.47 -8.55
CA PRO A 15 -14.75 -8.73 -8.39
C PRO A 15 -13.47 -8.76 -9.23
N VAL A 16 -12.40 -9.26 -8.62
CA VAL A 16 -11.09 -9.44 -9.25
C VAL A 16 -10.71 -10.91 -9.18
N PHE A 17 -10.26 -11.43 -10.32
CA PHE A 17 -9.88 -12.83 -10.48
C PHE A 17 -8.36 -12.94 -10.65
N ARG A 18 -7.71 -13.72 -9.80
CA ARG A 18 -6.27 -14.00 -9.87
C ARG A 18 -6.03 -15.47 -10.22
N ALA A 19 -5.46 -15.71 -11.39
CA ALA A 19 -5.01 -17.03 -11.83
C ALA A 19 -3.67 -17.44 -11.18
N ASN A 20 -3.57 -17.36 -9.86
CA ASN A 20 -2.36 -17.68 -9.11
C ASN A 20 -2.48 -19.06 -8.42
N PRO A 21 -1.50 -19.98 -8.59
CA PRO A 21 -1.47 -21.25 -7.86
C PRO A 21 -0.95 -21.09 -6.42
N SER A 22 -1.33 -20.00 -5.74
CA SER A 22 -0.79 -19.63 -4.42
C SER A 22 -1.78 -20.00 -3.32
N PHE A 23 -1.47 -21.05 -2.57
CA PHE A 23 -2.28 -21.54 -1.44
C PHE A 23 -1.71 -21.01 -0.12
N THR A 24 -1.89 -19.72 0.15
CA THR A 24 -1.52 -19.13 1.46
C THR A 24 -2.74 -18.49 2.11
N SER A 25 -2.69 -18.23 3.42
CA SER A 25 -3.77 -17.59 4.18
C SER A 25 -4.05 -16.11 3.81
N ARG A 26 -3.43 -15.60 2.75
CA ARG A 26 -3.48 -14.19 2.32
C ARG A 26 -3.92 -14.02 0.87
N HIS A 27 -4.13 -15.10 0.14
CA HIS A 27 -4.42 -15.04 -1.29
C HIS A 27 -5.66 -15.84 -1.60
N ASP A 28 -6.62 -15.17 -2.24
CA ASP A 28 -7.78 -15.78 -2.86
C ASP A 28 -7.70 -15.63 -4.38
N THR A 29 -8.35 -16.56 -5.09
CA THR A 29 -8.46 -16.51 -6.56
C THR A 29 -9.59 -15.60 -7.04
N GLU A 30 -10.52 -15.25 -6.15
CA GLU A 30 -11.61 -14.30 -6.35
C GLU A 30 -11.77 -13.45 -5.09
N PHE A 31 -11.79 -12.13 -5.24
CA PHE A 31 -12.04 -11.19 -4.13
C PHE A 31 -12.63 -9.88 -4.66
N THR A 32 -13.24 -9.07 -3.79
CA THR A 32 -13.71 -7.73 -4.15
C THR A 32 -12.58 -6.73 -3.93
N MET A 33 -12.26 -5.94 -4.95
CA MET A 33 -11.23 -4.90 -4.90
C MET A 33 -11.86 -3.51 -4.97
N TYR A 34 -11.24 -2.57 -4.27
CA TYR A 34 -11.45 -1.14 -4.47
C TYR A 34 -10.27 -0.62 -5.27
N ASP A 35 -10.50 -0.20 -6.51
CA ASP A 35 -9.50 0.39 -7.39
C ASP A 35 -9.73 1.90 -7.51
N ILE A 36 -8.65 2.67 -7.59
CA ILE A 36 -8.70 4.11 -7.82
C ILE A 36 -7.62 4.51 -8.83
N GLU A 37 -7.97 5.43 -9.72
CA GLU A 37 -7.05 6.04 -10.68
C GLU A 37 -7.30 7.55 -10.73
N MET A 38 -6.23 8.34 -10.78
CA MET A 38 -6.27 9.81 -10.77
C MET A 38 -5.33 10.39 -11.83
N ALA A 39 -5.86 11.28 -12.68
CA ALA A 39 -5.12 12.07 -13.67
C ALA A 39 -4.56 13.36 -13.05
N TYR A 40 -3.69 14.04 -13.81
CA TYR A 40 -3.07 15.32 -13.44
C TYR A 40 -2.32 15.29 -12.10
N VAL A 41 -1.73 14.14 -11.76
CA VAL A 41 -0.83 14.00 -10.61
C VAL A 41 0.57 14.46 -10.96
N GLU A 42 1.21 15.19 -10.06
CA GLU A 42 2.59 15.65 -10.24
C GLU A 42 3.58 14.61 -9.69
N SER A 43 3.18 13.90 -8.64
CA SER A 43 4.02 12.92 -7.95
C SER A 43 3.23 11.72 -7.46
N VAL A 44 3.94 10.60 -7.22
CA VAL A 44 3.39 9.46 -6.49
C VAL A 44 2.83 9.88 -5.12
N HIS A 45 3.40 10.94 -4.53
CA HIS A 45 2.95 11.47 -3.24
C HIS A 45 1.52 12.04 -3.26
N ASP A 46 1.02 12.47 -4.42
CA ASP A 46 -0.37 12.91 -4.56
C ASP A 46 -1.33 11.73 -4.43
N LEU A 47 -0.95 10.57 -5.00
CA LEU A 47 -1.69 9.32 -4.83
C LEU A 47 -1.63 8.83 -3.38
N LEU A 48 -0.45 8.88 -2.75
CA LEU A 48 -0.30 8.46 -1.35
C LEU A 48 -1.18 9.31 -0.42
N ALA A 49 -1.21 10.62 -0.64
CA ALA A 49 -2.05 11.52 0.15
C ALA A 49 -3.55 11.26 -0.04
N GLU A 50 -3.96 10.84 -1.24
CA GLU A 50 -5.37 10.48 -1.49
C GLU A 50 -5.72 9.13 -0.85
N GLU A 51 -4.83 8.15 -0.91
CA GLU A 51 -4.97 6.86 -0.23
C GLU A 51 -5.04 7.02 1.30
N GLU A 52 -4.24 7.92 1.88
CA GLU A 52 -4.30 8.28 3.31
C GLU A 52 -5.69 8.79 3.71
N LYS A 53 -6.24 9.76 2.96
CA LYS A 53 -7.59 10.31 3.22
C LYS A 53 -8.65 9.23 3.10
N MET A 54 -8.55 8.38 2.07
CA MET A 54 -9.47 7.27 1.86
C MET A 54 -9.45 6.32 3.07
N MET A 55 -8.27 5.90 3.52
CA MET A 55 -8.13 5.01 4.68
C MET A 55 -8.70 5.62 5.96
N VAL A 56 -8.44 6.90 6.21
CA VAL A 56 -9.04 7.62 7.35
C VAL A 56 -10.56 7.69 7.25
N ALA A 57 -11.10 7.98 6.07
CA ALA A 57 -12.54 8.06 5.84
C ALA A 57 -13.22 6.69 6.07
N ILE A 58 -12.63 5.61 5.56
CA ILE A 58 -13.13 4.24 5.74
C ILE A 58 -13.13 3.87 7.22
N LEU A 59 -12.00 4.04 7.92
CA LEU A 59 -11.87 3.65 9.32
C LEU A 59 -12.76 4.51 10.24
N THR A 60 -12.93 5.80 9.94
CA THR A 60 -13.87 6.68 10.63
C THR A 60 -15.31 6.18 10.46
N ALA A 61 -15.74 5.91 9.23
CA ALA A 61 -17.10 5.42 8.96
C ALA A 61 -17.38 4.06 9.64
N ILE A 62 -16.38 3.16 9.65
CA ILE A 62 -16.47 1.88 10.37
C ILE A 62 -16.59 2.12 11.87
N LYS A 63 -15.75 2.99 12.45
CA LYS A 63 -15.76 3.27 13.89
C LYS A 63 -17.09 3.89 14.33
N GLU A 64 -17.61 4.86 13.58
CA GLU A 64 -18.87 5.53 13.89
C GLU A 64 -20.07 4.60 13.80
N LYS A 65 -20.11 3.72 12.78
CA LYS A 65 -21.27 2.86 12.52
C LYS A 65 -21.23 1.53 13.27
N HIS A 66 -20.04 0.98 13.49
CA HIS A 66 -19.84 -0.40 13.96
C HIS A 66 -18.81 -0.52 15.08
N GLY A 67 -18.24 0.58 15.60
CA GLY A 67 -17.16 0.53 16.60
C GLY A 67 -17.53 -0.21 17.89
N GLU A 68 -18.75 0.01 18.40
CA GLU A 68 -19.24 -0.69 19.61
C GLU A 68 -19.41 -2.19 19.37
N ASP A 69 -19.99 -2.57 18.24
CA ASP A 69 -20.18 -3.98 17.86
C ASP A 69 -18.84 -4.68 17.67
N ILE A 70 -17.87 -4.03 17.02
CA ILE A 70 -16.52 -4.56 16.83
C ILE A 70 -15.85 -4.79 18.18
N LYS A 71 -15.93 -3.82 19.10
CA LYS A 71 -15.39 -3.95 20.46
C LYS A 71 -16.06 -5.11 21.22
N LYS A 72 -17.37 -5.24 21.11
CA LYS A 72 -18.13 -6.28 21.83
C LYS A 72 -17.85 -7.69 21.32
N ILE A 73 -17.73 -7.86 20.00
CA ILE A 73 -17.63 -9.18 19.36
C ILE A 73 -16.17 -9.65 19.33
N PHE A 74 -15.23 -8.74 19.04
CA PHE A 74 -13.84 -9.09 18.78
C PHE A 74 -12.86 -8.58 19.86
N ASP A 75 -13.34 -7.85 20.87
CA ASP A 75 -12.51 -7.16 21.88
C ASP A 75 -11.45 -6.24 21.27
N GLN A 76 -11.72 -5.73 20.08
CA GLN A 76 -10.81 -4.89 19.31
C GLN A 76 -11.37 -3.49 19.17
N GLU A 77 -10.50 -2.49 19.27
CA GLU A 77 -10.88 -1.10 18.99
C GLU A 77 -10.42 -0.69 17.60
N VAL A 78 -11.30 0.02 16.87
CA VAL A 78 -10.96 0.64 15.60
C VAL A 78 -10.17 1.92 15.88
N THR A 79 -8.89 1.89 15.53
CA THR A 79 -7.99 3.04 15.60
C THR A 79 -8.06 3.82 14.29
N ILE A 80 -8.21 5.14 14.39
CA ILE A 80 -8.13 6.02 13.22
C ILE A 80 -6.68 6.51 13.15
N PRO A 81 -5.95 6.22 12.06
CA PRO A 81 -4.56 6.64 11.93
C PRO A 81 -4.47 8.16 11.72
N THR A 82 -3.36 8.75 12.14
CA THR A 82 -3.07 10.17 11.92
C THR A 82 -2.40 10.37 10.57
N VAL A 83 -2.77 11.43 9.85
CA VAL A 83 -2.10 11.80 8.60
C VAL A 83 -1.02 12.85 8.86
N PRO A 84 0.10 12.86 8.11
CA PRO A 84 0.45 11.91 7.04
C PRO A 84 0.92 10.54 7.58
N PHE A 85 0.80 9.49 6.78
CA PHE A 85 1.36 8.18 7.14
C PHE A 85 2.89 8.22 6.96
N PRO A 86 3.67 7.46 7.76
CA PRO A 86 5.09 7.30 7.55
C PRO A 86 5.39 6.78 6.13
N ARG A 87 6.46 7.28 5.53
CA ARG A 87 6.89 6.93 4.17
C ARG A 87 8.37 6.60 4.19
N ILE A 88 8.76 5.52 3.54
CA ILE A 88 10.15 5.06 3.45
C ILE A 88 10.46 4.61 2.02
N SER A 89 11.61 5.02 1.47
CA SER A 89 12.02 4.51 0.16
C SER A 89 12.37 3.02 0.27
N PHE A 90 12.25 2.26 -0.81
CA PHE A 90 12.59 0.83 -0.81
C PHE A 90 14.04 0.59 -0.38
N ILE A 91 14.95 1.47 -0.80
CA ILE A 91 16.37 1.40 -0.45
C ILE A 91 16.56 1.61 1.06
N GLU A 92 15.89 2.58 1.66
CA GLU A 92 15.93 2.80 3.11
C GLU A 92 15.28 1.65 3.87
N ALA A 93 14.16 1.12 3.38
CA ALA A 93 13.51 -0.05 3.97
C ALA A 93 14.48 -1.25 4.03
N LYS A 94 15.22 -1.53 2.95
CA LYS A 94 16.24 -2.59 2.95
C LYS A 94 17.40 -2.31 3.92
N LYS A 95 17.77 -1.05 4.16
CA LYS A 95 18.77 -0.69 5.19
C LYS A 95 18.26 -0.98 6.61
N VAL A 96 17.03 -0.56 6.92
CA VAL A 96 16.38 -0.84 8.20
C VAL A 96 16.26 -2.35 8.42
N LEU A 97 15.86 -3.12 7.39
CA LEU A 97 15.77 -4.58 7.47
C LEU A 97 17.12 -5.25 7.73
N ALA A 98 18.20 -4.74 7.13
CA ALA A 98 19.55 -5.22 7.39
C ALA A 98 19.99 -4.97 8.85
N GLU A 99 19.63 -3.82 9.43
CA GLU A 99 19.88 -3.53 10.84
C GLU A 99 19.08 -4.45 11.78
N LEU A 100 17.84 -4.76 11.39
CA LEU A 100 16.96 -5.71 12.10
C LEU A 100 17.34 -7.18 11.87
N LYS A 101 18.36 -7.46 11.04
CA LYS A 101 18.82 -8.81 10.66
C LYS A 101 17.73 -9.66 10.00
N VAL A 102 16.82 -9.02 9.28
CA VAL A 102 15.80 -9.68 8.46
C VAL A 102 16.30 -9.67 7.02
N PHE A 103 16.47 -10.86 6.44
CA PHE A 103 17.05 -11.02 5.11
C PHE A 103 16.05 -11.62 4.14
N ASN A 104 16.15 -11.23 2.87
CA ASN A 104 15.38 -11.80 1.79
C ASN A 104 16.28 -12.12 0.60
N GLU A 105 15.98 -13.23 -0.07
CA GLU A 105 16.64 -13.66 -1.30
C GLU A 105 16.26 -12.75 -2.47
N LYS A 106 15.02 -12.25 -2.50
CA LYS A 106 14.55 -11.32 -3.53
C LYS A 106 15.02 -9.90 -3.22
N LYS A 107 15.74 -9.32 -4.18
CA LYS A 107 16.28 -7.96 -4.09
C LYS A 107 15.29 -6.89 -4.57
N ASP A 108 14.29 -7.29 -5.34
CA ASP A 108 13.38 -6.41 -6.07
C ASP A 108 11.97 -6.34 -5.48
N ASP A 109 11.70 -7.10 -4.43
CA ASP A 109 10.43 -7.06 -3.70
C ASP A 109 10.63 -7.28 -2.20
N LEU A 110 9.58 -7.01 -1.42
CA LEU A 110 9.53 -7.36 -0.01
C LEU A 110 8.85 -8.72 0.17
N ASN A 111 9.40 -9.57 1.03
CA ASN A 111 8.72 -10.80 1.42
C ASN A 111 7.79 -10.53 2.63
N PRO A 112 6.89 -11.48 2.97
CA PRO A 112 5.98 -11.35 4.11
C PRO A 112 6.64 -11.03 5.46
N GLU A 113 7.89 -11.45 5.68
CA GLU A 113 8.61 -11.20 6.94
C GLU A 113 9.19 -9.79 6.97
N GLU A 114 9.75 -9.32 5.85
CA GLU A 114 10.22 -7.95 5.67
C GLU A 114 9.09 -6.93 5.81
N GLU A 115 7.92 -7.22 5.22
CA GLU A 115 6.74 -6.35 5.34
C GLU A 115 6.29 -6.22 6.80
N ARG A 116 6.24 -7.33 7.54
CA ARG A 116 5.91 -7.32 8.98
C ARG A 116 6.95 -6.56 9.80
N ALA A 117 8.24 -6.78 9.52
CA ALA A 117 9.33 -6.15 10.25
C ALA A 117 9.32 -4.62 10.05
N ILE A 118 9.09 -4.14 8.83
CA ILE A 118 8.96 -2.69 8.56
C ILE A 118 7.72 -2.11 9.23
N ALA A 119 6.56 -2.77 9.13
CA ALA A 119 5.36 -2.28 9.79
C ALA A 119 5.53 -2.21 11.33
N GLN A 120 6.16 -3.24 11.93
CA GLN A 120 6.45 -3.25 13.37
C GLN A 120 7.47 -2.16 13.75
N TYR A 121 8.49 -1.92 12.95
CA TYR A 121 9.47 -0.86 13.19
C TYR A 121 8.81 0.52 13.31
N PHE A 122 7.89 0.85 12.39
CA PHE A 122 7.15 2.11 12.45
C PHE A 122 6.11 2.15 13.57
N LYS A 123 5.56 1.00 13.95
CA LYS A 123 4.72 0.93 15.16
C LYS A 123 5.52 1.26 16.42
N ASP A 124 6.69 0.68 16.59
CA ASP A 124 7.48 0.87 17.80
C ASP A 124 8.08 2.28 17.88
N LYS A 125 8.47 2.84 16.73
CA LYS A 125 9.14 4.14 16.66
C LYS A 125 8.17 5.33 16.63
N GLU A 126 7.08 5.21 15.89
CA GLU A 126 6.18 6.33 15.56
C GLU A 126 4.73 6.06 16.01
N ASN A 127 4.45 4.92 16.65
CA ASN A 127 3.12 4.47 17.05
C ASN A 127 2.10 4.47 15.89
N HIS A 128 2.57 4.15 14.68
CA HIS A 128 1.76 4.18 13.47
C HIS A 128 1.49 2.77 12.92
N ASP A 129 0.24 2.46 12.60
CA ASP A 129 -0.18 1.12 12.13
C ASP A 129 0.03 0.89 10.63
N PHE A 130 0.28 1.97 9.89
CA PHE A 130 0.48 1.97 8.44
C PHE A 130 1.83 2.57 8.05
N VAL A 131 2.39 2.14 6.93
CA VAL A 131 3.58 2.75 6.33
C VAL A 131 3.58 2.56 4.83
N PHE A 132 3.94 3.60 4.09
CA PHE A 132 4.20 3.49 2.66
C PHE A 132 5.66 3.14 2.40
N VAL A 133 5.86 2.10 1.61
CA VAL A 133 7.14 1.87 0.94
C VAL A 133 7.00 2.37 -0.50
N TYR A 134 7.88 3.25 -0.96
CA TYR A 134 7.86 3.82 -2.31
C TYR A 134 9.21 3.63 -3.02
N GLU A 135 9.28 3.94 -4.32
CA GLU A 135 10.52 3.83 -5.12
C GLU A 135 11.06 2.40 -5.25
N TYR A 136 10.19 1.45 -5.60
CA TYR A 136 10.61 0.07 -5.82
C TYR A 136 11.49 -0.09 -7.08
N PRO A 137 12.37 -1.11 -7.12
CA PRO A 137 13.10 -1.50 -8.32
C PRO A 137 12.14 -1.81 -9.47
N ALA A 138 12.39 -1.20 -10.63
CA ALA A 138 11.56 -1.35 -11.81
C ALA A 138 11.47 -2.80 -12.31
N SER A 139 12.45 -3.65 -11.98
CA SER A 139 12.45 -5.09 -12.33
C SER A 139 11.33 -5.88 -11.65
N GLY A 140 10.91 -5.47 -10.43
CA GLY A 140 9.85 -6.14 -9.65
C GLY A 140 8.45 -5.58 -9.88
N ARG A 141 8.32 -4.59 -10.77
CA ARG A 141 7.06 -3.85 -11.01
C ARG A 141 6.51 -4.06 -12.41
N ALA A 142 5.23 -3.75 -12.57
CA ALA A 142 4.55 -3.95 -13.83
C ALA A 142 5.08 -2.99 -14.90
N PHE A 143 4.98 -3.37 -16.18
CA PHE A 143 5.53 -2.59 -17.29
C PHE A 143 4.96 -1.17 -17.41
N TYR A 144 3.75 -0.93 -16.86
CA TYR A 144 3.09 0.37 -16.90
C TYR A 144 3.54 1.32 -15.79
N SER A 145 4.29 0.83 -14.79
CA SER A 145 4.88 1.65 -13.74
C SER A 145 5.82 2.69 -14.32
N MET A 146 5.54 3.97 -14.05
CA MET A 146 6.39 5.07 -14.48
C MET A 146 7.80 4.90 -13.87
N ARG A 147 8.83 5.12 -14.69
CA ARG A 147 10.22 5.10 -14.23
C ARG A 147 10.62 6.46 -13.69
N ASP A 148 11.58 6.47 -12.77
CA ASP A 148 12.21 7.73 -12.38
C ASP A 148 13.00 8.32 -13.57
N GLU A 149 13.04 9.64 -13.65
CA GLU A 149 13.68 10.37 -14.76
C GLU A 149 15.20 10.36 -14.64
N LYS A 150 15.73 10.35 -13.40
CA LYS A 150 17.17 10.37 -13.13
C LYS A 150 17.73 8.95 -13.08
N ASP A 151 16.98 8.02 -12.51
CA ASP A 151 17.35 6.61 -12.43
C ASP A 151 16.24 5.68 -12.96
N PRO A 152 16.31 5.27 -14.23
CA PRO A 152 15.32 4.37 -14.82
C PRO A 152 15.24 2.97 -14.18
N THR A 153 16.15 2.61 -13.26
CA THR A 153 16.07 1.37 -12.48
C THR A 153 15.05 1.47 -11.33
N ILE A 154 14.60 2.68 -11.01
CA ILE A 154 13.59 2.96 -9.98
C ILE A 154 12.24 3.21 -10.66
N SER A 155 11.18 2.70 -10.03
CA SER A 155 9.80 2.95 -10.43
C SER A 155 9.10 3.89 -9.45
N LYS A 156 8.26 4.80 -9.96
CA LYS A 156 7.34 5.65 -9.18
C LYS A 156 6.12 4.85 -8.70
N SER A 157 6.38 3.71 -8.08
CA SER A 157 5.37 2.84 -7.47
C SER A 157 5.47 2.86 -5.96
N SER A 158 4.36 2.54 -5.30
CA SER A 158 4.27 2.44 -3.85
C SER A 158 3.53 1.18 -3.42
N GLN A 159 3.66 0.87 -2.13
CA GLN A 159 2.91 -0.15 -1.44
C GLN A 159 2.60 0.32 -0.02
N LEU A 160 1.33 0.26 0.37
CA LEU A 160 0.88 0.49 1.74
C LEU A 160 1.00 -0.81 2.55
N LEU A 161 1.78 -0.78 3.62
CA LEU A 161 1.89 -1.87 4.58
C LEU A 161 1.04 -1.55 5.82
N GLN A 162 0.35 -2.55 6.36
CA GLN A 162 -0.35 -2.46 7.63
C GLN A 162 0.18 -3.53 8.60
N ILE A 163 0.26 -3.20 9.89
CA ILE A 163 0.82 -4.09 10.92
C ILE A 163 0.10 -5.46 11.02
N TRP A 164 -1.20 -5.51 10.72
CA TRP A 164 -2.01 -6.71 10.82
C TRP A 164 -2.12 -7.51 9.51
N LEU A 165 -1.83 -6.90 8.36
CA LEU A 165 -1.90 -7.53 7.03
C LEU A 165 -0.94 -6.82 6.06
N SER A 166 -0.11 -7.62 5.37
CA SER A 166 0.55 -7.16 4.16
C SER A 166 -0.46 -7.13 3.01
N SER A 167 -1.34 -6.14 2.97
CA SER A 167 -2.15 -5.90 1.80
C SER A 167 -1.29 -5.20 0.75
N THR A 168 -0.86 -5.91 -0.29
CA THR A 168 -0.14 -5.33 -1.41
C THR A 168 -1.09 -4.43 -2.23
N TRP A 169 -1.16 -3.15 -1.88
CA TRP A 169 -1.79 -2.13 -2.71
C TRP A 169 -0.75 -1.66 -3.74
N ARG A 170 -1.00 -1.85 -5.04
CA ARG A 170 -0.10 -1.37 -6.11
C ARG A 170 -0.77 -0.21 -6.84
N PHE A 171 -0.45 1.01 -6.44
CA PHE A 171 -0.85 2.21 -7.19
C PHE A 171 0.28 2.65 -8.13
N CYS A 172 -0.10 2.99 -9.36
CA CYS A 172 0.80 3.47 -10.39
C CYS A 172 0.35 4.88 -10.81
N SER A 173 1.17 5.91 -10.53
CA SER A 173 0.92 7.25 -11.10
C SER A 173 1.45 7.33 -12.53
N ARG A 174 0.64 7.88 -13.43
CA ARG A 174 1.09 8.53 -14.65
C ARG A 174 0.56 9.97 -14.66
N PRO A 175 1.42 11.00 -14.65
CA PRO A 175 1.04 12.28 -15.25
C PRO A 175 0.63 12.05 -16.71
N ILE A 176 -0.53 12.61 -17.07
CA ILE A 176 -0.93 12.88 -18.46
C ILE A 176 -0.54 14.33 -18.73
#